data_AF-A0A091R6N3-F1
#
_entry.id   AF-A0A091R6N3-F1
#
_cell.length_a   1.000
_cell.length_b   1.000
_cell.length_c   1.000
_cell.angle_alpha   90.00
_cell.angle_beta   90.00
_cell.angle_gamma   90.00
#
_symmetry.space_group_name_H-M   'P 1'
#
loop_
_entity.id
_entity.type
_entity.pdbx_description
1 polymer ?
#
loop_
_entity_poly.entity_id
_entity_poly.type
_entity_poly.pdbx_seq_one_letter_code
_entity_poly.pdbx_strand_id
1 'polypeptide(L)'
;TREQEELEEALEVERQESEQRRLLLQKEEQLQQMLKRKNKQALLDDLESSTLPASLLLAQHKDRSTQLDMQLEKPKPVKPVTFSTGIKMGQSVSLAPVQKVEEALYEYQPLQVETYGPQVPEIEMLGNLGYLNHVRAASPQDLAGGYTSSLACHRALQDAFSGLFWCPN
;
A
#
# COMPACT_ATOMS: atom_id res chain seq x y z
N THR A 1 10.41 -8.92 18.04
CA THR A 1 11.79 -9.45 17.85
C THR A 1 12.71 -8.30 17.47
N ARG A 2 14.03 -8.39 17.66
CA ARG A 2 14.96 -7.27 17.36
C ARG A 2 14.78 -6.70 15.94
N GLU A 3 14.51 -7.58 14.98
CA GLU A 3 14.24 -7.20 13.58
C GLU A 3 12.94 -6.39 13.39
N GLN A 4 11.92 -6.63 14.21
CA GLN A 4 10.69 -5.82 14.19
C GLN A 4 10.93 -4.42 14.75
N GLU A 5 11.71 -4.30 15.83
CA GLU A 5 12.07 -3.01 16.43
C GLU A 5 12.91 -2.16 15.46
N GLU A 6 13.90 -2.76 14.79
CA GLU A 6 14.71 -2.09 13.76
C GLU A 6 13.85 -1.62 12.56
N LEU A 7 12.85 -2.41 12.16
CA LEU A 7 11.93 -2.06 11.08
C LEU A 7 11.00 -0.90 11.48
N GLU A 8 10.46 -0.93 12.69
CA GLU A 8 9.60 0.14 13.22
C GLU A 8 10.36 1.46 13.34
N GLU A 9 11.63 1.43 13.78
CA GLU A 9 12.49 2.61 13.84
C GLU A 9 12.74 3.20 12.45
N ALA A 10 13.04 2.35 11.46
CA ALA A 10 13.26 2.79 10.07
C ALA A 10 12.01 3.45 9.46
N LEU A 11 10.82 2.89 9.70
CA LEU A 11 9.55 3.44 9.22
C LEU A 11 9.22 4.78 9.88
N GLU A 12 9.50 4.93 11.17
CA GLU A 12 9.26 6.19 11.89
C GLU A 12 10.18 7.31 11.37
N VAL A 13 11.44 7.00 11.07
CA VAL A 13 12.38 7.96 10.45
C VAL A 13 11.88 8.38 9.06
N GLU A 14 11.49 7.42 8.21
CA GLU A 14 10.96 7.73 6.87
C GLU A 14 9.71 8.62 6.95
N ARG A 15 8.80 8.33 7.90
CA ARG A 15 7.60 9.15 8.11
C ARG A 15 7.97 10.57 8.49
N GLN A 16 8.90 10.74 9.44
CA GLN A 16 9.34 12.06 9.90
C GLN A 16 10.03 12.85 8.77
N GLU A 17 10.90 12.22 7.98
CA GLU A 17 11.52 12.87 6.84
C GLU A 17 10.50 13.32 5.78
N SER A 18 9.51 12.47 5.50
CA SER A 18 8.43 12.77 4.55
C SER A 18 7.57 13.95 5.02
N GLU A 19 7.21 13.97 6.30
CA GLU A 19 6.44 15.07 6.90
C GLU A 19 7.22 16.39 6.89
N GLN A 20 8.52 16.36 7.23
CA GLN A 20 9.37 17.54 7.16
C GLN A 20 9.48 18.07 5.73
N ARG A 21 9.69 17.20 4.74
CA ARG A 21 9.73 17.59 3.32
C ARG A 21 8.41 18.23 2.88
N ARG A 22 7.27 17.65 3.27
CA ARG A 22 5.95 18.21 2.96
C ARG A 22 5.78 19.60 3.54
N LEU A 23 6.18 19.80 4.80
CA LEU A 23 6.05 21.09 5.48
C LEU A 23 6.97 22.16 4.87
N LEU A 24 8.19 21.79 4.47
CA LEU A 24 9.11 22.70 3.77
C LEU A 24 8.54 23.17 2.42
N LEU A 25 7.99 22.26 1.62
CA LEU A 25 7.38 22.60 0.34
C LEU A 25 6.17 23.52 0.52
N GLN A 26 5.31 23.25 1.49
CA GLN A 26 4.16 24.10 1.78
C GLN A 26 4.59 25.51 2.21
N LYS A 27 5.63 25.61 3.05
CA LYS A 27 6.17 26.90 3.49
C LYS A 27 6.81 27.67 2.32
N GLU A 28 7.54 26.98 1.44
CA GLU A 28 8.13 27.55 0.24
C GLU A 28 7.04 28.09 -0.71
N GLU A 29 5.98 27.31 -0.94
CA GLU A 29 4.84 27.73 -1.77
C GLU A 29 4.14 28.96 -1.19
N GLN A 30 3.88 28.99 0.13
CA GLN A 30 3.28 30.15 0.79
C GLN A 30 4.14 31.40 0.63
N LEU A 31 5.46 31.28 0.79
CA LEU A 31 6.39 32.40 0.57
C LEU A 31 6.36 32.88 -0.89
N GLN A 32 6.34 31.96 -1.86
CA GLN A 32 6.21 32.31 -3.28
C GLN A 32 4.89 33.03 -3.57
N GLN A 33 3.77 32.56 -3.03
CA GLN A 33 2.47 33.21 -3.19
C GLN A 33 2.47 34.61 -2.57
N MET A 34 3.01 34.78 -1.36
CA MET A 34 3.11 36.10 -0.73
C MET A 34 3.98 37.05 -1.55
N LEU A 35 5.11 36.57 -2.08
CA LEU A 35 6.01 37.38 -2.90
C LEU A 35 5.35 37.80 -4.21
N LYS A 36 4.63 36.88 -4.89
CA LYS A 36 3.85 37.19 -6.10
C LYS A 36 2.76 38.22 -5.83
N ARG A 37 2.04 38.09 -4.70
CA ARG A 37 1.03 39.08 -4.27
C ARG A 37 1.65 40.44 -4.00
N LYS A 38 2.79 40.48 -3.29
CA LYS A 38 3.51 41.73 -3.00
C LYS A 38 4.01 42.41 -4.27
N ASN A 39 4.57 41.65 -5.21
CA ASN A 39 5.03 42.18 -6.49
C ASN A 39 3.86 42.72 -7.34
N LYS A 40 2.75 41.99 -7.38
CA LYS A 40 1.52 42.46 -8.02
C LYS A 40 1.00 43.75 -7.39
N GLN A 41 0.98 43.84 -6.05
CA GLN A 41 0.53 45.05 -5.36
C GLN A 41 1.43 46.24 -5.68
N ALA A 42 2.75 46.05 -5.68
CA ALA A 42 3.68 47.12 -6.04
C ALA A 42 3.44 47.67 -7.45
N LEU A 43 3.12 46.80 -8.43
CA LEU A 43 2.75 47.26 -9.78
C LEU A 43 1.46 48.09 -9.78
N LEU A 44 0.47 47.71 -8.98
CA LEU A 44 -0.78 48.47 -8.87
C LEU A 44 -0.54 49.84 -8.25
N ASP A 45 0.24 49.90 -7.18
CA ASP A 45 0.59 51.14 -6.49
C ASP A 45 1.40 52.09 -7.42
N ASP A 46 2.35 51.54 -8.18
CA ASP A 46 3.15 52.29 -9.16
C ASP A 46 2.26 52.85 -10.29
N LEU A 47 1.28 52.08 -10.77
CA LEU A 47 0.35 52.53 -11.81
C LEU A 47 -0.62 53.62 -11.31
N GLU A 48 -0.95 53.62 -10.03
CA GLU A 48 -1.84 54.61 -9.42
C GLU A 48 -1.12 55.93 -9.11
N SER A 49 0.12 55.86 -8.61
CA SER A 49 0.84 57.02 -8.07
C SER A 49 1.91 57.61 -8.98
N SER A 50 2.38 56.87 -9.99
CA SER A 50 3.45 57.33 -10.88
C SER A 50 2.92 58.10 -12.09
N THR A 51 3.68 59.10 -12.53
CA THR A 51 3.44 59.83 -13.78
C THR A 51 4.19 59.25 -14.97
N LEU A 52 4.89 58.13 -14.79
CA LEU A 52 5.61 57.44 -15.86
C LEU A 52 4.65 56.72 -16.81
N PRO A 53 5.02 56.55 -18.10
CA PRO A 53 4.23 55.77 -19.03
C PRO A 53 4.05 54.33 -18.56
N ALA A 54 2.81 53.81 -18.60
CA ALA A 54 2.47 52.47 -18.15
C ALA A 54 3.31 51.36 -18.83
N SER A 55 3.72 51.57 -20.08
CA SER A 55 4.59 50.65 -20.83
C SER A 55 5.95 50.45 -20.15
N LEU A 56 6.52 51.49 -19.55
CA LEU A 56 7.80 51.44 -18.85
C LEU A 56 7.67 50.68 -17.52
N LEU A 57 6.61 50.95 -16.75
CA LEU A 57 6.33 50.27 -15.49
C LEU A 57 6.09 48.76 -15.70
N LEU A 58 5.38 48.40 -16.77
CA LEU A 58 5.15 47.00 -17.14
C LEU A 58 6.45 46.29 -17.55
N ALA A 59 7.37 46.97 -18.23
CA ALA A 59 8.67 46.42 -18.58
C ALA A 59 9.51 46.15 -17.31
N GLN A 60 9.60 47.12 -16.41
CA GLN A 60 10.31 46.98 -15.13
C GLN A 60 9.73 45.86 -14.26
N HIS A 61 8.40 45.73 -14.19
CA HIS A 61 7.77 44.64 -13.46
C HIS A 61 8.06 43.26 -14.06
N LYS A 62 8.15 43.15 -15.40
CA LYS A 62 8.55 41.90 -16.06
C LYS A 62 9.98 41.52 -15.67
N ASP A 63 10.91 42.47 -15.71
CA ASP A 63 12.31 42.23 -15.33
C ASP A 63 12.47 41.88 -13.84
N ARG A 64 11.66 42.50 -12.97
CA ARG A 64 11.64 42.16 -11.55
C ARG A 64 11.08 40.76 -11.31
N SER A 65 10.03 40.38 -12.03
CA SER A 65 9.40 39.07 -11.92
C SER A 65 10.36 37.95 -12.35
N THR A 66 11.08 38.14 -13.45
CA THR A 66 12.07 37.16 -13.93
C THR A 66 13.24 37.01 -12.95
N GLN A 67 13.73 38.10 -12.36
CA GLN A 67 14.78 38.04 -11.33
C GLN A 67 14.33 37.33 -10.04
N LEU A 68 13.06 37.48 -9.65
CA LEU A 68 12.52 36.79 -8.48
C LEU A 68 12.39 35.29 -8.74
N ASP A 69 11.89 34.89 -9.91
CA ASP A 69 11.79 33.49 -10.30
C ASP A 69 13.19 32.82 -10.38
N MET A 70 14.19 33.51 -10.94
CA MET A 70 15.57 33.01 -11.01
C MET A 70 16.26 32.84 -9.64
N GLN A 71 15.90 33.64 -8.63
CA GLN A 71 16.47 33.49 -7.27
C GLN A 71 15.80 32.38 -6.46
N LEU A 72 14.55 32.03 -6.80
CA LEU A 72 13.78 30.98 -6.14
C LEU A 72 14.07 29.59 -6.72
N GLU A 73 14.51 29.51 -7.97
CA GLU A 73 14.90 28.25 -8.61
C GLU A 73 16.34 27.87 -8.23
N LYS A 74 16.54 27.28 -7.04
CA LYS A 74 17.76 26.46 -6.82
C LYS A 74 17.81 25.41 -7.95
N PRO A 75 18.98 25.14 -8.54
CA PRO A 75 19.11 24.14 -9.61
C PRO A 75 18.73 22.77 -9.06
N LYS A 76 17.44 22.43 -9.17
CA LYS A 76 16.97 21.06 -9.03
C LYS A 76 17.48 20.33 -10.27
N PRO A 77 18.10 19.15 -10.14
CA PRO A 77 18.34 18.31 -11.30
C PRO A 77 16.98 18.05 -11.93
N VAL A 78 16.73 18.73 -13.05
CA VAL A 78 15.52 18.54 -13.87
C VAL A 78 15.70 17.20 -14.55
N LYS A 79 15.41 16.12 -13.81
CA LYS A 79 15.04 14.88 -14.47
C LYS A 79 13.75 15.23 -15.21
N PRO A 80 13.69 15.08 -16.54
CA PRO A 80 12.43 15.22 -17.23
C PRO A 80 11.48 14.20 -16.62
N VAL A 81 10.50 14.66 -15.83
CA VAL A 81 9.37 13.83 -15.41
C VAL A 81 8.47 13.70 -16.63
N THR A 82 8.96 12.91 -17.59
CA THR A 82 8.11 12.28 -18.57
C THR A 82 7.47 11.11 -17.84
N PHE A 83 6.19 11.24 -17.56
CA PHE A 83 5.41 10.07 -17.18
C PHE A 83 5.45 9.12 -18.38
N SER A 84 5.69 7.83 -18.15
CA SER A 84 5.88 6.81 -19.20
C SER A 84 4.69 6.67 -20.17
N THR A 85 3.57 7.35 -19.89
CA THR A 85 2.35 7.32 -20.69
C THR A 85 2.21 8.46 -21.71
N GLY A 86 3.14 9.42 -21.78
CA GLY A 86 3.14 10.46 -22.83
C GLY A 86 2.03 11.53 -22.72
N ILE A 87 1.38 11.66 -21.56
CA ILE A 87 0.31 12.65 -21.35
C ILE A 87 0.92 14.04 -21.15
N LYS A 88 0.54 15.00 -22.01
CA LYS A 88 1.03 16.38 -21.99
C LYS A 88 0.44 17.14 -20.80
N MET A 89 1.28 17.82 -20.02
CA MET A 89 0.88 18.73 -18.94
C MET A 89 -0.12 19.78 -19.47
N GLY A 90 -1.32 19.82 -18.91
CA GLY A 90 -2.39 20.77 -19.29
C GLY A 90 -3.68 20.15 -19.82
N GLN A 91 -3.73 18.84 -20.07
CA GLN A 91 -4.99 18.15 -20.36
C GLN A 91 -5.72 17.81 -19.07
N SER A 92 -6.96 18.30 -18.93
CA SER A 92 -7.88 17.85 -17.89
C SER A 92 -8.29 16.41 -18.20
N VAL A 93 -7.50 15.44 -17.73
CA VAL A 93 -7.99 14.08 -17.56
C VAL A 93 -9.20 14.16 -16.62
N SER A 94 -10.35 13.72 -17.10
CA SER A 94 -11.50 13.51 -16.24
C SER A 94 -11.09 12.48 -15.20
N LEU A 95 -10.76 12.96 -13.99
CA LEU A 95 -10.50 12.16 -12.81
C LEU A 95 -11.85 11.66 -12.27
N ALA A 96 -12.63 10.97 -13.13
CA ALA A 96 -13.72 10.15 -12.64
C ALA A 96 -13.13 9.31 -11.49
N PRO A 97 -13.73 9.32 -10.29
CA PRO A 97 -13.22 8.53 -9.19
C PRO A 97 -13.06 7.11 -9.70
N VAL A 98 -11.81 6.65 -9.82
CA VAL A 98 -11.53 5.24 -10.06
C VAL A 98 -12.25 4.55 -8.93
N GLN A 99 -13.32 3.81 -9.26
CA GLN A 99 -13.99 2.97 -8.29
C GLN A 99 -12.88 2.07 -7.78
N LYS A 100 -12.44 2.31 -6.54
CA LYS A 100 -11.59 1.39 -5.83
C LYS A 100 -12.47 0.16 -5.70
N VAL A 101 -12.33 -0.78 -6.63
CA VAL A 101 -12.70 -2.15 -6.35
C VAL A 101 -11.87 -2.47 -5.14
N GLU A 102 -12.53 -2.56 -4.00
CA GLU A 102 -11.95 -3.05 -2.77
C GLU A 102 -11.65 -4.52 -3.06
N GLU A 103 -10.50 -4.77 -3.69
CA GLU A 103 -9.96 -6.10 -3.90
C GLU A 103 -9.57 -6.61 -2.52
N ALA A 104 -10.57 -7.07 -1.77
CA ALA A 104 -10.34 -7.79 -0.54
C ALA A 104 -9.41 -8.96 -0.87
N LEU A 105 -8.28 -9.03 -0.18
CA LEU A 105 -7.38 -10.17 -0.32
C LEU A 105 -8.17 -11.43 0.01
N TYR A 106 -7.93 -12.50 -0.75
CA TYR A 106 -8.54 -13.78 -0.44
C TYR A 106 -8.07 -14.25 0.94
N GLU A 107 -9.01 -14.37 1.87
CA GLU A 107 -8.78 -15.01 3.16
C GLU A 107 -9.13 -16.50 3.03
N TYR A 108 -8.18 -17.36 3.37
CA TYR A 108 -8.43 -18.80 3.38
C TYR A 108 -9.45 -19.16 4.46
N GLN A 109 -10.60 -19.68 4.03
CA GLN A 109 -11.60 -20.26 4.91
C GLN A 109 -11.49 -21.79 4.85
N PRO A 110 -11.18 -22.47 5.97
CA PRO A 110 -11.09 -23.93 5.98
C PRO A 110 -12.45 -24.55 5.68
N LEU A 111 -12.44 -25.61 4.88
CA LEU A 111 -13.66 -26.37 4.57
C LEU A 111 -14.23 -27.00 5.84
N GLN A 112 -15.44 -26.59 6.21
CA GLN A 112 -16.19 -27.22 7.29
C GLN A 112 -17.15 -28.26 6.68
N VAL A 113 -16.93 -29.53 7.01
CA VAL A 113 -17.78 -30.65 6.57
C VAL A 113 -18.57 -31.16 7.76
N GLU A 114 -19.89 -31.19 7.65
CA GLU A 114 -20.75 -31.80 8.66
C GLU A 114 -20.73 -33.32 8.52
N THR A 115 -20.18 -33.99 9.53
CA THR A 115 -20.04 -35.46 9.54
C THR A 115 -21.05 -36.18 10.43
N TYR A 116 -21.92 -35.45 11.16
CA TYR A 116 -22.98 -36.01 12.00
C TYR A 116 -22.53 -37.21 12.86
N GLY A 117 -21.47 -37.01 13.65
CA GLY A 117 -20.88 -38.07 14.45
C GLY A 117 -19.79 -37.55 15.40
N PRO A 118 -19.12 -38.43 16.16
CA PRO A 118 -18.06 -38.02 17.05
C PRO A 118 -16.88 -37.39 16.29
N GLN A 119 -16.19 -36.47 16.96
CA GLN A 119 -15.02 -35.81 16.39
C GLN A 119 -13.91 -36.83 16.13
N VAL A 120 -13.37 -36.79 14.92
CA VAL A 120 -12.25 -37.64 14.52
C VAL A 120 -10.95 -37.03 15.04
N PRO A 121 -10.07 -37.79 15.71
CA PRO A 121 -8.78 -37.27 16.16
C PRO A 121 -7.93 -36.78 14.99
N GLU A 122 -7.17 -35.71 15.22
CA GLU A 122 -6.23 -35.19 14.22
C GLU A 122 -5.21 -36.26 13.81
N ILE A 123 -4.86 -36.27 12.52
CA ILE A 123 -3.97 -37.27 11.92
C ILE A 123 -2.61 -37.37 12.65
N GLU A 124 -2.09 -36.25 13.14
CA GLU A 124 -0.82 -36.14 13.87
C GLU A 124 -0.89 -36.81 15.25
N MET A 125 -2.06 -36.81 15.87
CA MET A 125 -2.27 -37.39 17.20
C MET A 125 -2.47 -38.90 17.20
N LEU A 126 -2.75 -39.51 16.03
CA LEU A 126 -3.07 -40.94 15.93
C LEU A 126 -1.97 -41.86 16.47
N GLY A 127 -0.70 -41.48 16.29
CA GLY A 127 0.43 -42.23 16.83
C GLY A 127 0.45 -42.21 18.37
N ASN A 128 0.27 -41.03 18.97
CA ASN A 128 0.30 -40.84 20.42
C ASN A 128 -0.88 -41.51 21.12
N LEU A 129 -2.05 -41.54 20.45
CA LEU A 129 -3.27 -42.20 20.94
C LEU A 129 -3.26 -43.72 20.71
N GLY A 130 -2.20 -44.27 20.10
CA GLY A 130 -2.04 -45.71 19.89
C GLY A 130 -2.91 -46.31 18.79
N TYR A 131 -3.61 -45.49 17.99
CA TYR A 131 -4.44 -45.98 16.88
C TYR A 131 -3.61 -46.73 15.82
N LEU A 132 -2.34 -46.38 15.67
CA LEU A 132 -1.44 -47.01 14.70
C LEU A 132 -0.97 -48.42 15.11
N ASN A 133 -1.15 -48.83 16.37
CA ASN A 133 -0.69 -50.13 16.87
C ASN A 133 -1.34 -51.32 16.16
N HIS A 134 -2.53 -51.13 15.60
CA HIS A 134 -3.32 -52.15 14.91
C HIS A 134 -3.38 -51.92 13.39
N VAL A 135 -2.54 -51.04 12.86
CA VAL A 135 -2.48 -50.70 11.44
C VAL A 135 -1.13 -51.17 10.89
N ARG A 136 -1.14 -51.79 9.71
CA ARG A 136 0.10 -52.21 9.02
C ARG A 136 1.03 -51.01 8.84
N ALA A 137 2.31 -51.18 9.21
CA ALA A 137 3.34 -50.18 8.95
C ALA A 137 3.54 -49.95 7.43
N ALA A 138 3.76 -48.70 7.03
CA ALA A 138 4.06 -48.35 5.66
C ALA A 138 5.43 -48.91 5.24
N SER A 139 5.51 -49.55 4.07
CA SER A 139 6.79 -49.99 3.50
C SER A 139 7.56 -48.80 2.89
N PRO A 140 8.87 -48.93 2.62
CA PRO A 140 9.63 -47.88 1.96
C PRO A 140 9.06 -47.47 0.60
N GLN A 141 8.49 -48.43 -0.16
CA GLN A 141 7.83 -48.17 -1.43
C GLN A 141 6.53 -47.36 -1.24
N ASP A 142 5.76 -47.67 -0.19
CA ASP A 142 4.54 -46.94 0.13
C ASP A 142 4.86 -45.47 0.51
N LEU A 143 5.87 -45.27 1.36
CA LEU A 143 6.34 -43.94 1.77
C LEU A 143 6.82 -43.12 0.56
N ALA A 144 7.56 -43.73 -0.36
CA ALA A 144 8.01 -43.07 -1.60
C ALA A 144 6.83 -42.65 -2.51
N GLY A 145 5.70 -43.34 -2.42
CA GLY A 145 4.45 -42.97 -3.09
C GLY A 145 3.59 -41.95 -2.33
N GLY A 146 4.05 -41.44 -1.18
CA GLY A 146 3.30 -40.52 -0.32
C GLY A 146 2.27 -41.19 0.59
N TYR A 147 2.24 -42.52 0.67
CA TYR A 147 1.37 -43.25 1.59
C TYR A 147 1.98 -43.31 2.99
N THR A 148 1.14 -43.07 4.01
CA THR A 148 1.47 -43.32 5.42
C THR A 148 0.40 -44.19 6.07
N SER A 149 0.79 -45.01 7.06
CA SER A 149 -0.18 -45.80 7.84
C SER A 149 -1.16 -44.90 8.59
N SER A 150 -0.74 -43.70 9.00
CA SER A 150 -1.59 -42.67 9.60
C SER A 150 -2.71 -42.21 8.67
N LEU A 151 -2.44 -42.06 7.36
CA LEU A 151 -3.44 -41.67 6.38
C LEU A 151 -4.56 -42.72 6.26
N ALA A 152 -4.19 -44.00 6.16
CA ALA A 152 -5.16 -45.09 6.10
C ALA A 152 -5.98 -45.21 7.38
N CYS A 153 -5.32 -45.09 8.54
CA CYS A 153 -5.97 -45.13 9.85
C CYS A 153 -6.97 -43.98 10.02
N HIS A 154 -6.54 -42.75 9.72
CA HIS A 154 -7.38 -41.55 9.79
C HIS A 154 -8.61 -41.69 8.91
N ARG A 155 -8.44 -42.19 7.67
CA ARG A 155 -9.56 -42.40 6.76
C ARG A 155 -10.58 -43.40 7.31
N ALA A 156 -10.11 -44.52 7.83
CA ALA A 156 -10.97 -45.53 8.44
C ALA A 156 -11.77 -44.97 9.63
N LEU A 157 -11.14 -44.13 10.46
CA LEU A 157 -11.82 -43.45 11.58
C LEU A 157 -12.85 -42.43 11.08
N GLN A 158 -12.52 -41.62 10.07
CA GLN A 158 -13.46 -40.68 9.47
C GLN A 158 -14.71 -41.38 8.94
N ASP A 159 -14.53 -42.46 8.19
CA ASP A 159 -15.65 -43.21 7.62
C ASP A 159 -16.46 -43.92 8.72
N ALA A 160 -15.82 -44.44 9.77
CA ALA A 160 -16.50 -45.11 10.88
C ALA A 160 -17.27 -44.15 11.80
N PHE A 161 -16.80 -42.92 11.96
CA PHE A 161 -17.41 -41.92 12.84
C PHE A 161 -18.46 -41.06 12.11
N SER A 162 -18.45 -41.03 10.78
CA SER A 162 -19.44 -40.28 10.01
C SER A 162 -20.84 -40.90 10.11
N GLY A 163 -21.86 -40.06 10.32
CA GLY A 163 -23.27 -40.44 10.26
C GLY A 163 -23.79 -41.28 11.44
N LEU A 164 -23.06 -41.33 12.56
CA LEU A 164 -23.48 -42.07 13.76
C LEU A 164 -24.55 -41.35 14.57
N PHE A 165 -24.59 -40.02 14.53
CA PHE A 165 -25.58 -39.23 15.25
C PHE A 165 -26.80 -39.05 14.36
N TRP A 166 -27.93 -39.60 14.81
CA TRP A 166 -29.22 -39.37 14.18
C TRP A 166 -29.81 -38.05 14.67
N CYS A 167 -29.91 -37.07 13.76
CA CYS A 167 -30.69 -35.87 13.97
C CYS A 167 -31.97 -35.98 13.13
N PRO A 168 -33.16 -36.17 13.74
CA PRO A 168 -34.41 -35.96 13.01
C PRO A 168 -34.54 -34.48 12.67
N ASN A 169 -34.83 -34.19 11.40
CA ASN A 169 -35.29 -32.87 10.98
C ASN A 169 -36.69 -32.57 11.53
#